data_AF-A0A7K3D839-F1
#
_entry.id   AF-A0A7K3D839-F1
#
_cell.length_a   1.000
_cell.length_b   1.000
_cell.length_c   1.000
_cell.angle_alpha   90.00
_cell.angle_beta   90.00
_cell.angle_gamma   90.00
#
_symmetry.space_group_name_H-M   'P 1'
#
loop_
_entity.id
_entity.type
_entity.pdbx_description
1 polymer ?
#
loop_
_entity_poly.entity_id
_entity_poly.type
_entity_poly.pdbx_seq_one_letter_code
_entity_poly.pdbx_strand_id
1 'polypeptide(L)' 'MTDEEFEAFYAHSVRPLVGQVYLMTGDLHEAQDVVQEAFVRAWARRARLERDA' A
#
# COMPACT_ATOMS: atom_id res chain seq x y z
N MET A 1 5.71 -1.79 -14.16
CA MET A 1 5.90 -2.58 -12.94
C MET A 1 5.10 -3.80 -13.24
N THR A 2 5.76 -4.95 -13.29
CA THR A 2 5.07 -6.22 -13.55
C THR A 2 4.18 -6.58 -12.37
N ASP A 3 3.34 -7.59 -12.57
CA ASP A 3 2.43 -8.05 -11.54
C ASP A 3 3.22 -8.63 -10.34
N GLU A 4 4.32 -9.34 -10.61
CA GLU A 4 5.22 -9.92 -9.58
C GLU A 4 5.98 -8.83 -8.80
N GLU A 5 6.44 -7.77 -9.48
CA GLU A 5 7.13 -6.66 -8.83
C GLU A 5 6.19 -5.93 -7.85
N PHE A 6 4.93 -5.75 -8.24
CA PHE A 6 3.94 -5.12 -7.36
C PHE A 6 3.53 -6.04 -6.21
N GLU A 7 3.41 -7.35 -6.45
CA GLU A 7 3.11 -8.33 -5.40
C GLU A 7 4.22 -8.34 -4.33
N ALA A 8 5.48 -8.34 -4.75
CA ALA A 8 6.63 -8.24 -3.86
C ALA A 8 6.62 -6.91 -3.07
N PHE A 9 6.32 -5.79 -3.75
CA PHE A 9 6.17 -4.48 -3.11
C PHE A 9 5.05 -4.47 -2.06
N TYR A 10 3.89 -5.02 -2.39
CA TYR A 10 2.76 -5.15 -1.46
C TYR A 10 3.11 -6.01 -0.25
N ALA A 11 3.66 -7.21 -0.47
CA ALA A 11 4.01 -8.14 0.59
C ALA A 11 5.03 -7.54 1.58
N HIS A 12 5.98 -6.75 1.07
CA HIS A 12 6.97 -6.07 1.91
C HIS A 12 6.38 -4.88 2.69
N SER A 13 5.44 -4.15 2.11
CA SER A 13 5.04 -2.83 2.58
C SER A 13 3.74 -2.81 3.40
N VAL A 14 2.84 -3.77 3.17
CA VAL A 14 1.48 -3.72 3.75
C VAL A 14 1.48 -3.77 5.28
N ARG A 15 2.24 -4.68 5.91
CA ARG A 15 2.24 -4.82 7.37
C ARG A 15 2.86 -3.60 8.07
N PRO A 16 4.05 -3.10 7.65
CA PRO A 16 4.61 -1.87 8.21
C PRO A 16 3.67 -0.67 8.07
N LEU A 17 3.04 -0.49 6.90
CA LEU A 17 2.13 0.62 6.64
C LEU A 17 0.88 0.57 7.52
N VAL A 18 0.25 -0.61 7.67
CA VAL A 18 -0.88 -0.77 8.59
C VAL A 18 -0.48 -0.41 10.02
N GLY A 19 0.70 -0.84 10.47
CA GLY A 19 1.21 -0.48 11.79
C GLY A 19 1.39 1.02 11.98
N GLN A 20 1.95 1.71 10.97
CA GLN A 20 2.14 3.16 11.00
C GLN A 20 0.82 3.93 11.01
N VAL A 21 -0.15 3.55 10.17
CA VAL A 21 -1.47 4.21 10.15
C VAL A 21 -2.22 3.93 11.46
N TYR A 22 -2.14 2.72 12.00
CA TYR A 22 -2.74 2.38 13.29
C TYR A 22 -2.21 3.27 14.44
N LEU A 23 -0.91 3.58 14.45
CA LEU A 23 -0.34 4.50 15.45
C LEU A 23 -0.90 5.92 15.34
N MET A 24 -1.36 6.33 14.16
CA MET A 24 -1.94 7.65 13.92
C MET A 24 -3.44 7.69 14.19
N THR A 25 -4.17 6.61 13.90
CA THR A 25 -5.63 6.56 13.99
C THR A 25 -6.14 5.94 15.28
N GLY A 26 -5.38 5.06 15.92
CA GLY A 26 -5.83 4.24 17.04
C GLY A 26 -6.85 3.16 16.67
N ASP A 27 -7.15 2.99 15.37
CA ASP A 27 -8.14 2.06 14.85
C ASP A 27 -7.48 1.13 13.81
N LEU A 28 -7.43 -0.16 14.14
CA LEU A 28 -6.81 -1.18 13.28
C LEU A 28 -7.64 -1.44 12.02
N HIS A 29 -8.97 -1.38 12.12
CA HIS A 29 -9.84 -1.63 10.97
C HIS A 29 -9.70 -0.50 9.95
N GLU A 30 -9.76 0.75 10.41
CA GLU A 30 -9.52 1.93 9.57
C GLU A 30 -8.12 1.90 8.95
N ALA A 31 -7.10 1.54 9.74
CA ALA A 31 -5.73 1.45 9.25
C ALA A 31 -5.57 0.38 8.15
N GLN A 32 -6.25 -0.75 8.28
CA GLN A 32 -6.27 -1.78 7.24
C GLN A 32 -6.98 -1.27 5.98
N ASP A 33 -8.18 -0.68 6.13
CA ASP A 33 -8.98 -0.23 4.99
C ASP A 33 -8.27 0.84 4.17
N VAL A 34 -7.73 1.88 4.82
CA VAL A 34 -6.99 2.96 4.16
C VAL A 34 -5.76 2.45 3.43
N VAL A 35 -4.97 1.56 4.06
CA VAL A 35 -3.78 1.00 3.41
C VAL A 35 -4.16 0.15 2.21
N GLN A 36 -5.19 -0.69 2.33
CA GLN A 36 -5.66 -1.51 1.21
C GLN A 36 -6.18 -0.62 0.06
N GLU A 37 -6.97 0.41 0.36
CA GLU A 37 -7.44 1.35 -0.64
C GLU A 37 -6.27 2.06 -1.34
N ALA A 38 -5.24 2.45 -0.59
CA ALA A 38 -4.03 3.04 -1.16
C ALA A 38 -3.33 2.09 -2.15
N PHE A 39 -3.21 0.80 -1.83
CA PHE A 39 -2.64 -0.20 -2.75
C PHE A 39 -3.52 -0.44 -3.98
N VAL A 40 -4.85 -0.51 -3.83
CA VAL A 40 -5.78 -0.62 -4.96
C VAL A 40 -5.62 0.58 -5.90
N ARG A 41 -5.52 1.79 -5.33
CA ARG A 41 -5.29 3.03 -6.09
C ARG A 41 -3.91 3.08 -6.74
N ALA A 42 -2.87 2.57 -6.06
CA ALA A 42 -1.52 2.48 -6.58
C ALA A 42 -1.43 1.50 -7.76
N TRP A 43 -2.08 0.34 -7.67
CA TRP A 43 -2.15 -0.67 -8.74
C TRP A 43 -2.72 -0.10 -10.05
N ALA A 44 -3.81 0.67 -9.94
CA ALA A 44 -4.44 1.34 -11.07
C ALA A 44 -3.53 2.39 -11.73
N ARG A 45 -2.52 2.89 -11.02
CA ARG A 45 -1.61 3.96 -11.44
C ARG A 45 -0.15 3.51 -11.53
N ARG A 46 0.11 2.20 -11.55
CA ARG A 46 1.47 1.64 -11.44
C ARG A 46 2.44 2.14 -12.52
N ALA A 47 1.97 2.41 -13.74
CA ALA A 47 2.77 2.97 -14.82
C ALA A 47 3.23 4.42 -14.59
N ARG A 48 2.63 5.14 -13.64
CA ARG A 48 3.06 6.47 -13.21
C ARG A 48 4.09 6.39 -12.08
N LEU A 49 3.91 5.45 -11.14
CA LEU A 49 4.83 5.25 -10.03
C LEU A 49 6.27 4.96 -10.51
N GLU A 50 6.43 4.22 -11.60
CA GLU A 50 7.76 3.97 -12.20
C GLU A 50 8.45 5.20 -12.79
N ARG A 51 7.69 6.25 -13.13
CA ARG A 51 8.28 7.48 -13.69
C ARG A 51 8.76 8.42 -12.60
N ASP A 52 8.23 8.25 -11.39
CA ASP A 52 8.43 9.12 -10.24
C ASP A 52 9.36 8.48 -9.18
N ALA A 53 9.77 7.22 -9.35
CA ALA A 53 10.67 6.45 -8.48
C ALA A 53 12.10 6.41 -9.03
#